data_AF-A0A6I3I4S8-F1
#
_entry.id   AF-A0A6I3I4S8-F1
#
_cell.length_a   1.000
_cell.length_b   1.000
_cell.length_c   1.000
_cell.angle_alpha   90.00
_cell.angle_beta   90.00
_cell.angle_gamma   90.00
#
_symmetry.space_group_name_H-M   'P 1'
#
loop_
_entity.id
_entity.type
_entity.pdbx_description
1 polymer ?
#
loop_
_entity_poly.entity_id
_entity_poly.type
_entity_poly.pdbx_seq_one_letter_code
_entity_poly.pdbx_strand_id
1 'polypeptide(L)'
;MGQYLPIIALMVLAILFAVISLLASKLLAPNRPNSAKEAPYECGIVPSREPPERFPVSFYVVAMLFIMFDIEIIFAYPYAVDREFLGSYGFFEMVSFSAVFFVAFVYMIARGALDWGPLQKSMKLETQESLGYNTTSSVRVVGSEGRAA
;
A
#
# COMPACT_ATOMS: atom_id res chain seq x y z
N MET A 1 -19.08 19.63 27.44
CA MET A 1 -19.95 19.32 26.30
C MET A 1 -19.97 20.39 25.21
N GLY A 2 -20.10 21.69 25.52
CA GLY A 2 -20.08 22.76 24.50
C GLY A 2 -18.82 22.81 23.63
N GLN A 3 -17.67 22.37 24.14
CA GLN A 3 -16.40 22.32 23.41
C GLN A 3 -16.34 21.26 22.30
N TYR A 4 -17.21 20.24 22.31
CA TYR A 4 -17.27 19.23 21.25
C TYR A 4 -18.19 19.65 20.09
N LEU A 5 -19.05 20.64 20.32
CA LEU A 5 -19.98 21.14 19.30
C LEU A 5 -19.25 21.65 18.03
N PRO A 6 -18.15 22.44 18.13
CA PRO A 6 -17.38 22.84 16.95
C PRO A 6 -16.80 21.65 16.17
N ILE A 7 -16.37 20.58 16.85
CA ILE A 7 -15.78 19.41 16.20
C ILE A 7 -16.83 18.71 15.33
N ILE A 8 -18.01 18.48 15.90
CA ILE A 8 -19.14 17.85 15.18
C ILE A 8 -19.60 18.76 14.04
N ALA A 9 -19.71 20.07 14.27
CA ALA A 9 -20.12 21.02 13.25
C ALA A 9 -19.14 21.04 12.06
N LEU A 10 -17.82 21.04 12.32
CA LEU A 10 -16.80 20.98 11.28
C LEU A 10 -16.81 19.65 10.54
N MET A 11 -17.02 18.53 11.23
CA MET A 11 -17.15 17.21 10.59
C MET A 11 -18.35 17.17 9.63
N VAL A 12 -19.51 17.67 10.07
CA VAL A 12 -20.71 17.76 9.22
C VAL A 12 -20.47 18.69 8.04
N LEU A 13 -19.86 19.85 8.26
CA LEU A 13 -19.53 20.79 7.20
C LEU A 13 -18.57 20.17 6.17
N ALA A 14 -17.54 19.43 6.62
CA ALA A 14 -16.58 18.76 5.74
C ALA A 14 -17.25 17.69 4.87
N ILE A 15 -18.13 16.87 5.46
CA ILE A 15 -18.90 15.86 4.73
C ILE A 15 -19.84 16.53 3.72
N LEU A 16 -20.57 17.56 4.15
CA LEU A 16 -21.49 18.31 3.31
C LEU A 16 -20.76 18.97 2.13
N PHE A 17 -19.60 19.58 2.40
CA PHE A 17 -18.75 20.15 1.36
C PHE A 17 -18.30 19.07 0.36
N ALA A 18 -17.79 17.93 0.83
CA ALA A 18 -17.38 16.83 -0.04
C ALA A 18 -18.54 16.33 -0.93
N VAL A 19 -19.73 16.15 -0.36
CA VAL A 19 -20.93 15.71 -1.10
C VAL A 19 -21.37 16.75 -2.12
N ILE A 20 -21.45 18.03 -1.74
CA ILE A 20 -21.81 19.11 -2.66
C ILE A 20 -20.79 19.22 -3.79
N SER A 21 -19.49 19.12 -3.50
CA SER A 21 -18.43 19.15 -4.51
C SER A 21 -18.54 17.98 -5.49
N LEU A 22 -18.82 16.76 -5.02
CA LEU A 22 -19.04 15.60 -5.89
C LEU A 22 -20.30 15.75 -6.75
N LEU A 23 -21.41 16.26 -6.18
CA LEU A 23 -22.64 16.53 -6.93
C LEU A 23 -22.42 17.63 -7.97
N ALA A 24 -21.80 18.73 -7.59
CA ALA A 24 -21.45 19.82 -8.51
C ALA A 24 -20.56 19.30 -9.63
N SER A 25 -19.51 18.53 -9.32
CA SER A 25 -18.66 17.91 -10.34
C SER A 25 -19.48 17.05 -11.31
N LYS A 26 -20.39 16.21 -10.82
CA LYS A 26 -21.25 15.36 -11.65
C LYS A 26 -22.25 16.16 -12.51
N LEU A 27 -22.80 17.27 -12.00
CA LEU A 27 -23.77 18.10 -12.72
C LEU A 27 -23.11 19.03 -13.76
N LEU A 28 -21.94 19.58 -13.44
CA LEU A 28 -21.22 20.52 -14.31
C LEU A 28 -20.29 19.82 -15.33
N ALA A 29 -19.87 18.58 -15.07
CA ALA A 29 -18.96 17.86 -15.97
C ALA A 29 -19.65 17.47 -17.29
N PRO A 30 -18.97 17.65 -18.45
CA PRO A 30 -19.45 17.12 -19.72
C PRO A 30 -19.54 15.60 -19.71
N ASN A 31 -20.75 15.06 -19.88
CA ASN A 31 -20.97 13.61 -19.90
C ASN A 31 -20.74 13.04 -21.31
N ARG A 32 -19.54 12.52 -21.58
CA ARG A 32 -19.16 11.86 -22.85
C ARG A 32 -18.48 10.51 -22.58
N PRO A 33 -19.26 9.47 -22.25
CA PRO A 33 -18.73 8.12 -22.02
C PRO A 33 -18.16 7.57 -23.33
N ASN A 34 -17.06 6.83 -23.22
CA ASN A 34 -16.41 6.16 -24.33
C ASN A 34 -15.75 4.90 -23.75
N SER A 35 -15.85 3.77 -24.42
CA SER A 35 -15.25 2.50 -23.98
C SER A 35 -13.76 2.64 -23.65
N ALA A 36 -13.03 3.47 -24.39
CA ALA A 36 -11.61 3.75 -24.12
C ALA A 36 -11.38 4.58 -22.84
N LYS A 37 -12.34 5.40 -22.39
CA LYS A 37 -12.24 6.18 -21.14
C LYS A 37 -12.64 5.38 -19.90
N GLU A 38 -13.46 4.36 -20.09
CA GLU A 38 -13.95 3.48 -19.02
C GLU A 38 -13.04 2.26 -18.82
N ALA A 39 -12.17 1.96 -19.78
CA ALA A 39 -11.20 0.88 -19.68
C ALA A 39 -10.12 1.17 -18.60
N PRO A 40 -9.66 0.15 -17.86
CA PRO A 40 -8.50 0.28 -16.98
C PRO A 40 -7.27 0.80 -17.72
N TYR A 41 -6.47 1.63 -17.03
CA TYR A 41 -5.25 2.18 -17.60
C TYR A 41 -4.15 1.12 -17.68
N GLU A 42 -3.79 0.73 -18.90
CA GLU A 42 -2.72 -0.24 -19.21
C GLU A 42 -1.85 0.26 -20.40
N CYS A 43 -1.59 1.58 -20.45
CA CYS A 43 -0.83 2.23 -21.54
C CYS A 43 -1.38 1.97 -22.96
N GLY A 44 -2.67 1.67 -23.10
CA GLY A 44 -3.34 1.39 -24.38
C GLY A 44 -3.34 -0.09 -24.79
N ILE A 45 -2.79 -0.98 -23.95
CA ILE A 45 -2.86 -2.43 -24.15
C ILE A 45 -4.13 -2.95 -23.49
N VAL A 46 -4.87 -3.83 -24.18
CA VAL A 46 -6.02 -4.49 -23.57
C VAL A 46 -5.49 -5.52 -22.56
N PRO A 47 -5.88 -5.44 -21.27
CA PRO A 47 -5.40 -6.38 -20.27
C PRO A 47 -5.82 -7.79 -20.66
N SER A 48 -4.84 -8.65 -20.95
CA SER A 48 -5.04 -10.04 -21.34
C SER A 48 -4.97 -11.02 -20.17
N ARG A 49 -4.50 -10.54 -19.02
CA ARG A 49 -4.31 -11.32 -17.81
C ARG A 49 -5.06 -10.69 -16.66
N GLU A 50 -5.74 -11.51 -15.88
CA GLU A 50 -6.35 -11.09 -14.63
C GLU A 50 -5.28 -10.62 -13.64
N PRO A 51 -5.56 -9.56 -12.84
CA PRO A 51 -4.66 -9.15 -11.77
C PRO A 51 -4.33 -10.32 -10.83
N PRO A 52 -3.12 -10.36 -10.25
CA PRO A 52 -2.78 -11.39 -9.28
C PRO A 52 -3.73 -11.32 -8.08
N GLU A 53 -4.36 -12.44 -7.74
CA GLU A 53 -5.31 -12.54 -6.62
C GLU A 53 -4.62 -12.42 -5.25
N ARG A 54 -3.31 -12.70 -5.18
CA ARG A 54 -2.54 -12.72 -3.93
C ARG A 54 -1.52 -11.59 -3.89
N PHE A 55 -1.70 -10.68 -2.96
CA PHE A 55 -0.72 -9.66 -2.62
C PHE A 55 0.34 -10.20 -1.65
N PRO A 56 1.56 -9.61 -1.64
CA PRO A 56 2.60 -9.96 -0.69
C PRO A 56 2.15 -9.90 0.77
N VAL A 57 2.59 -10.87 1.58
CA VAL A 57 2.27 -10.93 3.02
C VAL A 57 2.93 -9.80 3.82
N SER A 58 3.93 -9.12 3.26
CA SER A 58 4.62 -7.99 3.90
C SER A 58 3.66 -6.87 4.34
N PHE A 59 2.59 -6.61 3.58
CA PHE A 59 1.56 -5.65 3.99
C PHE A 59 0.86 -6.04 5.28
N TYR A 60 0.57 -7.33 5.46
CA TYR A 60 -0.03 -7.85 6.69
C TYR A 60 0.93 -7.73 7.87
N VAL A 61 2.20 -8.05 7.67
CA VAL A 61 3.22 -7.97 8.74
C VAL A 61 3.38 -6.54 9.24
N VAL A 62 3.42 -5.56 8.33
CA VAL A 62 3.48 -4.13 8.71
C VAL A 62 2.20 -3.67 9.40
N ALA A 63 1.03 -4.08 8.92
CA ALA A 63 -0.24 -3.74 9.57
C ALA A 63 -0.34 -4.33 11.00
N MET A 64 0.08 -5.58 11.19
CA MET A 64 0.10 -6.22 12.51
C MET A 64 1.06 -5.51 13.46
N LEU A 65 2.25 -5.15 12.98
CA LEU A 65 3.22 -4.37 13.76
C LEU A 65 2.67 -2.99 14.15
N PHE A 66 2.00 -2.31 13.23
CA PHE A 66 1.35 -1.02 13.50
C PHE A 66 0.29 -1.12 14.59
N ILE A 67 -0.60 -2.13 14.53
CA ILE A 67 -1.63 -2.35 15.55
C ILE A 67 -1.01 -2.58 16.93
N MET A 68 0.08 -3.36 16.99
CA MET A 68 0.78 -3.63 18.24
C MET A 68 1.35 -2.35 18.87
N PHE A 69 1.99 -1.50 18.06
CA PHE A 69 2.51 -0.21 18.52
C PHE A 69 1.40 0.80 18.87
N ASP A 70 0.28 0.80 18.14
CA ASP A 70 -0.86 1.67 18.44
C ASP A 70 -1.47 1.33 19.81
N ILE A 71 -1.57 0.04 20.13
CA ILE A 71 -1.97 -0.44 21.46
C ILE A 71 -0.96 0.00 22.53
N GLU A 72 0.35 -0.08 22.26
CA GLU A 72 1.39 0.42 23.18
C GLU A 72 1.19 1.92 23.48
N ILE A 73 0.90 2.73 22.46
CA ILE A 73 0.65 4.17 22.61
C ILE A 73 -0.62 4.43 23.43
N ILE A 74 -1.69 3.65 23.23
CA ILE A 74 -2.91 3.75 24.05
C ILE A 74 -2.60 3.54 25.54
N PHE A 75 -1.67 2.64 25.89
CA PHE A 75 -1.22 2.48 27.27
C PHE A 75 -0.28 3.59 27.74
N ALA A 76 0.55 4.13 26.84
CA ALA A 76 1.44 5.26 27.14
C ALA A 76 0.68 6.56 27.43
N TYR A 77 -0.48 6.78 26.78
CA TYR A 77 -1.24 8.02 26.90
C TYR A 77 -1.67 8.38 28.33
N PRO A 78 -2.34 7.49 29.10
CA PRO A 78 -2.71 7.78 30.49
C PRO A 78 -1.51 8.16 31.36
N TYR A 79 -0.39 7.43 31.22
CA TYR A 79 0.85 7.74 31.93
C TYR A 79 1.43 9.11 31.53
N ALA A 80 1.40 9.44 30.23
CA ALA A 80 1.93 10.71 29.73
C ALA A 80 1.10 11.92 30.19
N VAL A 81 -0.22 11.76 30.30
CA VAL A 81 -1.15 12.81 30.72
C VAL A 81 -1.14 13.00 32.24
N ASP A 82 -1.13 11.91 33.02
CA ASP A 82 -1.19 11.95 34.48
C ASP A 82 0.02 11.28 35.14
N ARG A 83 1.18 11.94 34.99
CA ARG A 83 2.48 11.50 35.51
C ARG A 83 2.67 11.74 37.01
N GLU A 84 1.85 12.60 37.62
CA GLU A 84 2.02 13.08 39.00
C GLU A 84 1.69 12.00 40.03
N PHE A 85 0.79 11.06 39.70
CA PHE A 85 0.39 9.99 40.61
C PHE A 85 1.41 8.84 40.71
N LEU A 86 2.15 8.57 39.63
CA LEU A 86 3.02 7.38 39.52
C LEU A 86 4.51 7.69 39.77
N GLY A 87 4.93 8.95 39.68
CA GLY A 87 6.30 9.37 39.96
C GLY A 87 7.37 8.61 39.15
N SER A 88 8.53 8.40 39.73
CA SER A 88 9.63 7.63 39.11
C SER A 88 9.30 6.16 38.89
N TYR A 89 8.37 5.59 39.67
CA TYR A 89 7.94 4.20 39.53
C TYR A 89 7.23 3.97 38.19
N GLY A 90 6.24 4.81 37.85
CA GLY A 90 5.55 4.71 36.55
C GLY A 90 6.48 4.89 35.35
N PHE A 91 7.52 5.71 35.50
CA PHE A 91 8.53 5.87 34.46
C PHE A 91 9.26 4.55 34.15
N PHE A 92 9.75 3.85 35.18
CA PHE A 92 10.45 2.58 34.97
C PHE A 92 9.51 1.48 34.48
N GLU A 93 8.25 1.46 34.92
CA GLU A 93 7.24 0.54 34.38
C GLU A 93 6.99 0.79 32.89
N MET A 94 6.81 2.05 32.46
CA MET A 94 6.57 2.33 31.03
C MET A 94 7.80 2.07 30.16
N VAL A 95 9.01 2.32 30.67
CA VAL A 95 10.24 1.94 29.97
C VAL A 95 10.34 0.42 29.84
N SER A 96 10.03 -0.31 30.91
CA SER A 96 10.08 -1.79 30.90
C SER A 96 9.02 -2.38 29.96
N PHE A 97 7.81 -1.82 29.98
CA PHE A 97 6.72 -2.17 29.08
C PHE A 97 7.10 -1.93 27.62
N SER A 98 7.60 -0.73 27.29
CA SER A 98 8.02 -0.37 25.94
C SER A 98 9.21 -1.21 25.46
N ALA A 99 10.15 -1.55 26.36
CA ALA A 99 11.29 -2.40 26.02
C ALA A 99 10.88 -3.77 25.47
N VAL A 100 9.80 -4.38 25.98
CA VAL A 100 9.32 -5.67 25.48
C VAL A 100 8.86 -5.57 24.02
N PHE A 101 8.06 -4.55 23.68
CA PHE A 101 7.61 -4.32 22.30
C PHE A 101 8.76 -3.90 21.39
N PHE A 102 9.69 -3.08 21.91
CA PHE A 102 10.88 -2.67 21.18
C PHE A 102 11.77 -3.87 20.80
N VAL A 103 11.97 -4.84 21.72
CA VAL A 103 12.70 -6.08 21.42
C VAL A 103 11.97 -6.89 20.34
N ALA A 104 10.64 -7.03 20.43
CA ALA A 104 9.86 -7.72 19.41
C ALA A 104 9.99 -7.05 18.02
N PHE A 105 9.99 -5.72 17.99
CA PHE A 105 10.19 -4.94 16.77
C PHE A 105 11.58 -5.13 16.16
N VAL A 106 12.64 -5.01 16.98
CA VAL A 106 14.02 -5.26 16.54
C VAL A 106 14.17 -6.68 16.00
N TYR A 107 13.59 -7.66 16.70
CA TYR A 107 13.57 -9.06 16.24
C TYR A 107 12.89 -9.22 14.88
N MET A 108 11.74 -8.57 14.67
CA MET A 108 11.03 -8.61 13.39
C MET A 108 11.86 -7.99 12.26
N ILE A 109 12.50 -6.85 12.49
CA ILE A 109 13.41 -6.23 11.52
C ILE A 109 14.57 -7.16 11.20
N ALA A 110 15.21 -7.75 12.22
CA ALA A 110 16.31 -8.68 12.03
C ALA A 110 15.91 -9.94 11.24
N ARG A 111 14.63 -10.31 11.27
CA ARG A 111 14.05 -11.43 10.49
C ARG A 111 13.65 -11.04 9.06
N GLY A 112 13.88 -9.80 8.62
CA GLY A 112 13.51 -9.33 7.28
C GLY A 112 12.02 -9.11 7.10
N ALA A 113 11.27 -8.89 8.19
CA ALA A 113 9.83 -8.60 8.14
C ALA A 113 9.49 -7.35 7.30
N LEU A 114 10.44 -6.43 7.17
CA LEU A 114 10.33 -5.20 6.40
C LEU A 114 11.08 -5.27 5.05
N ASP A 115 11.50 -6.45 4.61
CA ASP A 115 12.16 -6.60 3.31
C ASP A 115 11.09 -6.61 2.20
N TRP A 116 11.03 -5.50 1.47
CA TRP A 116 10.14 -5.30 0.32
C TRP A 116 10.78 -5.68 -1.02
N GLY A 117 12.03 -6.16 -0.99
CA GLY A 117 12.79 -6.47 -2.18
C GLY A 117 12.15 -7.61 -2.99
N PRO A 118 12.16 -7.53 -4.33
CA PRO A 118 11.77 -8.68 -5.14
C PRO A 118 12.65 -9.86 -4.74
N LEU A 119 12.05 -11.01 -4.42
CA LEU A 119 12.81 -12.26 -4.38
C LEU A 119 13.45 -12.37 -5.77
N GLN A 120 14.77 -12.12 -5.86
CA GLN A 120 15.55 -12.37 -7.06
C GLN A 120 15.53 -13.89 -7.27
N LYS A 121 14.44 -14.39 -7.84
CA LYS A 121 14.48 -15.67 -8.51
C LYS A 121 15.34 -15.39 -9.73
N SER A 122 16.63 -15.70 -9.61
CA SER A 122 17.49 -15.95 -10.77
C SER A 122 16.73 -16.97 -11.58
N MET A 123 15.96 -16.49 -12.55
CA MET A 123 15.49 -17.33 -13.63
C MET A 123 16.78 -17.69 -14.32
N LYS A 124 17.34 -18.84 -13.96
CA LYS A 124 18.37 -19.49 -14.75
C LYS A 124 17.72 -19.57 -16.11
N LEU A 125 18.13 -18.67 -17.01
CA LEU A 125 17.83 -18.76 -18.43
C LEU A 125 18.44 -20.09 -18.81
N GLU A 126 17.62 -21.14 -18.74
CA GLU A 126 17.90 -22.38 -19.40
C GLU A 126 18.18 -21.94 -20.83
N THR A 127 19.44 -22.11 -21.21
CA THR A 127 19.99 -21.83 -22.52
C THR A 127 19.06 -22.50 -23.52
N GLN A 128 18.04 -21.76 -23.96
CA GLN A 128 17.13 -22.20 -25.00
C GLN A 128 18.03 -22.29 -26.21
N GLU A 129 18.30 -23.55 -26.57
CA GLU A 129 19.10 -23.96 -27.70
C GLU A 129 18.87 -23.04 -28.88
N SER A 130 19.95 -22.35 -29.29
CA SER A 130 20.37 -22.17 -30.67
C SER A 130 19.28 -22.38 -31.74
N LEU A 131 18.26 -21.52 -31.76
CA LEU A 131 17.41 -21.35 -32.93
C LEU A 131 18.13 -20.39 -33.87
N GLY A 132 18.82 -20.99 -34.85
CA GLY A 132 19.45 -20.39 -36.04
C GLY A 132 19.50 -18.86 -36.11
N TYR A 133 20.59 -18.28 -35.60
CA TYR A 133 20.93 -16.90 -35.88
C TYR A 133 21.48 -16.78 -37.30
N ASN A 134 20.75 -16.11 -38.19
CA ASN A 134 21.33 -15.59 -39.43
C ASN A 134 22.03 -14.26 -39.11
N THR A 135 23.33 -14.18 -39.38
CA THR A 135 24.24 -13.07 -39.03
C THR A 135 24.05 -11.78 -39.84
N THR A 136 23.00 -11.70 -40.67
CA THR A 136 22.79 -10.60 -41.63
C THR A 136 21.71 -9.62 -41.24
N SER A 137 20.97 -9.83 -40.14
CA SER A 137 19.93 -8.90 -39.68
C SER A 137 19.79 -8.94 -38.17
N SER A 138 19.97 -7.79 -37.51
CA SER A 138 19.65 -7.59 -36.08
C SER A 138 18.16 -7.37 -35.83
N VAL A 139 17.33 -7.40 -36.88
CA VAL A 139 15.88 -7.18 -36.79
C VAL A 139 15.20 -8.53 -36.77
N ARG A 140 14.55 -8.84 -35.65
CA ARG A 140 13.64 -9.98 -35.53
C ARG A 140 12.34 -9.64 -36.26
N VAL A 141 12.14 -10.21 -37.45
CA VAL A 141 10.87 -10.06 -38.16
C VAL A 141 9.82 -10.89 -37.40
N VAL A 142 8.80 -10.22 -36.89
CA VAL A 142 7.62 -10.81 -36.22
C VAL A 142 6.36 -10.38 -36.97
N GLY A 143 5.37 -11.26 -37.08
CA GLY A 143 4.07 -10.95 -37.71
C GLY A 143 3.95 -11.28 -39.21
N SER A 144 4.63 -12.31 -39.71
CA SER A 144 4.43 -12.80 -41.09
C SER A 144 3.24 -13.75 -41.26
N GLU A 145 2.54 -14.11 -40.18
CA GLU A 145 1.37 -14.97 -40.26
C GLU A 145 0.21 -14.21 -40.91
N GLY A 146 -0.21 -14.66 -42.10
CA GLY A 146 -1.38 -14.13 -42.82
C GLY A 146 -1.10 -13.31 -44.09
N ARG A 147 0.16 -13.08 -44.46
CA ARG A 147 0.50 -12.50 -45.78
C ARG A 147 0.71 -13.60 -46.81
N ALA A 148 -0.38 -14.02 -47.45
CA ALA A 148 -0.31 -14.73 -48.72
C ALA A 148 0.10 -13.74 -49.83
N ALA A 149 1.00 -14.18 -50.72
CA ALA A 149 1.45 -13.45 -51.90
C ALA A 149 0.37 -13.37 -52.98
#